data_AF-A0AAD8XYG1-F1
#
_entry.id   AF-A0AAD8XYG1-F1
#
_cell.length_a   1.000
_cell.length_b   1.000
_cell.length_c   1.000
_cell.angle_alpha   90.00
_cell.angle_beta   90.00
_cell.angle_gamma   90.00
#
_symmetry.space_group_name_H-M   'P 1'
#
loop_
_entity.id
_entity.type
_entity.pdbx_description
1 polymer ?
#
loop_
_entity_poly.entity_id
_entity_poly.type
_entity_poly.pdbx_seq_one_letter_code
_entity_poly.pdbx_strand_id
1 'polypeptide(L)'
;MRPHHLLLTTPLLAHSAVYQLQHHIPRRNTQCIYSDFKAGQTATFELFILDSPTDGRLSAGVQIEGPIASDKIGEPVLSPDGEETGERTSQRVQPEDTWDPNRYANKDLMTMGSLLQDAIGNWPRFLTKQGSDFQSRGIIHHFFHIDYTHSGEDEDAMRARAEITRQIQREEQDRRRRLIEERHNMDRRREVEEEEVYEQENAGRMSRVLPDHIAPYEWTKRIKSSGWYRLCVQADDDILVEMDIRNSAVFGGVNQETGHVWTFDDWEEWEEEQRINKLDELKEQAKKDEEARAVLEQLNKALSDQVKDYDLESTQRLMTEVNNLVSQMQQKQSSVHQRIKSHEGISKRNYQRIKKSGIVETLLYLLITGYQVYTVHNWLLSTNSLGR
;
A
#
# COMPACT_ATOMS: atom_id res chain seq x y z
N MET A 1 13.48 -38.32 41.46
CA MET A 1 13.02 -38.11 40.08
C MET A 1 12.16 -36.86 40.08
N ARG A 2 12.63 -35.78 39.44
CA ARG A 2 11.91 -34.50 39.33
C ARG A 2 11.33 -34.39 37.92
N PRO A 3 10.07 -33.96 37.74
CA PRO A 3 9.50 -33.79 36.40
C PRO A 3 10.00 -32.49 35.79
N HIS A 4 10.53 -32.58 34.57
CA HIS A 4 10.80 -31.41 33.74
C HIS A 4 9.48 -30.98 33.08
N HIS A 5 8.93 -29.86 33.52
CA HIS A 5 7.89 -29.16 32.78
C HIS A 5 8.54 -28.36 31.65
N LEU A 6 8.41 -28.85 30.42
CA LEU A 6 8.66 -28.09 29.21
C LEU A 6 7.52 -27.08 29.04
N LEU A 7 7.79 -25.82 29.41
CA LEU A 7 6.94 -24.70 29.04
C LEU A 7 7.20 -24.39 27.56
N LEU A 8 6.27 -24.80 26.69
CA LEU A 8 6.17 -24.24 25.34
C LEU A 8 5.77 -22.77 25.48
N THR A 9 6.72 -21.87 25.34
CA THR A 9 6.46 -20.45 25.09
C THR A 9 6.09 -20.30 23.62
N THR A 10 4.79 -20.19 23.33
CA THR A 10 4.33 -19.70 22.03
C THR A 10 4.66 -18.21 21.94
N PRO A 11 5.33 -17.74 20.88
CA PRO A 11 5.51 -16.32 20.65
C PRO A 11 4.12 -15.72 20.34
N LEU A 12 3.65 -14.84 21.22
CA LEU A 12 2.56 -13.93 20.92
C LEU A 12 3.03 -13.01 19.79
N LEU A 13 2.68 -13.37 18.55
CA LEU A 13 2.74 -12.44 17.43
C LEU A 13 1.80 -11.28 17.76
N ALA A 14 2.39 -10.17 18.19
CA ALA A 14 1.71 -8.91 18.34
C ALA A 14 1.20 -8.50 16.95
N HIS A 15 -0.08 -8.74 16.69
CA HIS A 15 -0.76 -8.20 15.53
C HIS A 15 -0.82 -6.70 15.75
N SER A 16 0.17 -5.97 15.22
CA SER A 16 0.06 -4.52 15.09
C SER A 16 -1.05 -4.28 14.08
N ALA A 17 -2.27 -4.12 14.58
CA ALA A 17 -3.39 -3.66 13.77
C ALA A 17 -2.99 -2.31 13.18
N VAL A 18 -2.64 -2.30 11.89
CA VAL A 18 -2.39 -1.06 11.16
C VAL A 18 -3.76 -0.41 11.01
N TYR A 19 -4.02 0.59 11.83
CA TYR A 19 -5.22 1.40 11.72
C TYR A 19 -5.12 2.19 10.42
N GLN A 20 -6.01 1.93 9.45
CA GLN A 20 -6.26 2.86 8.36
C GLN A 20 -6.59 4.22 8.99
N LEU A 21 -5.67 5.17 8.84
CA LEU A 21 -5.76 6.48 9.45
C LEU A 21 -6.74 7.32 8.62
N GLN A 22 -7.99 7.33 9.08
CA GLN A 22 -9.01 8.24 8.57
C GLN A 22 -8.76 9.64 9.15
N HIS A 23 -8.68 10.62 8.27
CA HIS A 23 -8.47 12.02 8.61
C HIS A 23 -9.68 12.84 8.17
N HIS A 24 -10.29 13.52 9.12
CA HIS A 24 -11.25 14.57 8.82
C HIS A 24 -10.50 15.87 8.55
N ILE A 25 -10.62 16.39 7.32
CA ILE A 25 -9.97 17.63 6.88
C ILE A 25 -11.05 18.69 6.67
N PRO A 26 -11.11 19.73 7.51
CA PRO A 26 -12.07 20.80 7.32
C PRO A 26 -11.79 21.59 6.05
N ARG A 27 -12.81 22.28 5.57
CA ARG A 27 -12.78 23.17 4.41
C ARG A 27 -11.60 24.13 4.47
N ARG A 28 -10.85 24.21 3.38
CA ARG A 28 -9.65 25.07 3.19
C ARG A 28 -8.50 24.77 4.15
N ASN A 29 -8.55 23.66 4.87
CA ASN A 29 -7.41 23.20 5.66
C ASN A 29 -6.60 22.18 4.88
N THR A 30 -5.37 21.96 5.36
CA THR A 30 -4.45 20.98 4.81
C THR A 30 -3.99 20.04 5.91
N GLN A 31 -4.04 18.75 5.65
CA GLN A 31 -3.50 17.72 6.53
C GLN A 31 -2.34 17.03 5.82
N CYS A 32 -1.25 16.76 6.54
CA CYS A 32 -0.10 16.06 6.00
C CYS A 32 0.28 14.85 6.85
N ILE A 33 0.76 13.80 6.20
CA ILE A 33 1.47 12.67 6.83
C ILE A 33 2.91 12.60 6.30
N TYR A 34 3.80 12.03 7.12
CA TYR A 34 5.24 12.04 6.88
C TYR A 34 5.80 10.64 7.02
N SER A 35 6.77 10.28 6.16
CA SER A 35 7.48 9.01 6.24
C SER A 35 8.92 9.20 5.78
N ASP A 36 9.85 8.49 6.43
CA ASP A 36 11.26 8.50 6.06
C ASP A 36 11.57 7.39 5.05
N PHE A 37 12.39 7.74 4.07
CA PHE A 37 12.81 6.81 3.02
C PHE A 37 14.31 6.86 2.81
N LYS A 38 14.89 5.71 2.46
CA LYS A 38 16.28 5.61 2.02
C LYS A 38 16.35 5.54 0.49
N ALA A 39 17.43 6.06 -0.07
CA ALA A 39 17.70 6.00 -1.50
C ALA A 39 17.65 4.56 -2.03
N GLY A 40 17.00 4.37 -3.17
CA GLY A 40 16.80 3.08 -3.82
C GLY A 40 15.52 2.35 -3.42
N GLN A 41 14.88 2.70 -2.29
CA GLN A 41 13.60 2.16 -1.86
C GLN A 41 12.46 2.59 -2.79
N THR A 42 11.36 1.86 -2.78
CA THR A 42 10.14 2.22 -3.50
C THR A 42 9.08 2.66 -2.50
N ALA A 43 8.47 3.81 -2.77
CA ALA A 43 7.41 4.40 -1.96
C ALA A 43 6.10 4.37 -2.73
N THR A 44 5.01 3.98 -2.08
CA THR A 44 3.65 4.20 -2.59
C THR A 44 2.94 5.21 -1.72
N PHE A 45 2.42 6.27 -2.33
CA PHE A 45 1.57 7.27 -1.71
C PHE A 45 0.12 6.96 -2.09
N GLU A 46 -0.73 6.76 -1.11
CA GLU A 46 -2.13 6.38 -1.29
C GLU A 46 -3.05 7.46 -0.73
N LEU A 47 -4.11 7.78 -1.48
CA LEU A 47 -5.17 8.68 -1.07
C LEU A 47 -6.52 8.16 -1.50
N PHE A 48 -7.47 8.11 -0.57
CA PHE A 48 -8.86 7.80 -0.87
C PHE A 48 -9.80 8.78 -0.15
N ILE A 49 -10.65 9.49 -0.91
CA ILE A 49 -11.65 10.39 -0.34
C ILE A 49 -12.91 9.57 -0.07
N LEU A 50 -13.24 9.39 1.21
CA LEU A 50 -14.34 8.56 1.67
C LEU A 50 -15.68 9.25 1.57
N ASP A 51 -15.74 10.51 2.00
CA ASP A 51 -16.99 11.26 2.14
C ASP A 51 -16.74 12.76 2.11
N SER A 52 -17.76 13.52 1.71
CA SER A 52 -17.83 14.97 1.88
C SER A 52 -19.19 15.35 2.47
N PRO A 53 -19.28 15.62 3.78
CA PRO A 53 -20.56 15.79 4.46
C PRO A 53 -21.36 17.02 4.00
N THR A 54 -20.70 18.00 3.38
CA THR A 54 -21.28 19.33 3.16
C THR A 54 -21.88 19.51 1.77
N ASP A 55 -21.19 19.06 0.72
CA ASP A 55 -21.60 19.29 -0.66
C ASP A 55 -21.65 18.00 -1.52
N GLY A 56 -21.18 16.87 -0.96
CA GLY A 56 -21.07 15.60 -1.66
C GLY A 56 -20.00 15.57 -2.75
N ARG A 57 -19.14 16.61 -2.86
CA ARG A 57 -18.05 16.65 -3.84
C ARG A 57 -16.82 16.00 -3.25
N LEU A 58 -16.41 14.91 -3.87
CA LEU A 58 -15.27 14.13 -3.42
C LEU A 58 -14.01 14.61 -4.13
N SER A 59 -13.58 15.84 -3.85
CA SER A 59 -12.39 16.43 -4.48
C SER A 59 -11.43 17.08 -3.50
N ALA A 60 -10.14 17.02 -3.80
CA ALA A 60 -9.09 17.63 -2.98
C ALA A 60 -7.84 17.97 -3.80
N GLY A 61 -7.12 19.02 -3.37
CA GLY A 61 -5.74 19.26 -3.80
C GLY A 61 -4.80 18.30 -3.09
N VAL A 62 -3.82 17.75 -3.80
CA VAL A 62 -2.87 16.76 -3.29
C VAL A 62 -1.46 17.20 -3.64
N GLN A 63 -0.59 17.16 -2.65
CA GLN A 63 0.81 17.55 -2.76
C GLN A 63 1.71 16.46 -2.19
N ILE A 64 2.59 15.93 -3.02
CA ILE A 64 3.58 14.92 -2.65
C ILE A 64 4.97 15.52 -2.80
N GLU A 65 5.72 15.55 -1.70
CA GLU A 65 7.00 16.25 -1.65
C GLU A 65 8.06 15.49 -0.87
N GLY A 66 9.30 15.65 -1.31
CA GLY A 66 10.47 15.32 -0.50
C GLY A 66 11.74 15.14 -1.33
N PRO A 67 12.90 14.96 -0.69
CA PRO A 67 13.07 14.92 0.76
C PRO A 67 12.95 16.34 1.36
N ILE A 68 11.98 16.56 2.26
CA ILE A 68 11.78 17.85 2.93
C ILE A 68 12.79 18.06 4.06
N ALA A 69 13.37 16.97 4.55
CA ALA A 69 14.39 16.97 5.58
C ALA A 69 15.31 15.75 5.42
N SER A 70 16.52 15.82 5.98
CA SER A 70 17.51 14.73 5.92
C SER A 70 17.03 13.47 6.67
N ASP A 71 17.41 12.31 6.15
CA ASP A 71 17.12 10.99 6.75
C ASP A 71 17.84 10.77 8.07
N LYS A 72 18.85 11.59 8.38
CA LYS A 72 19.55 11.60 9.67
C LYS A 72 18.69 12.17 10.81
N ILE A 73 17.59 12.84 10.51
CA ILE A 73 16.68 13.35 11.55
C ILE A 73 15.86 12.18 12.10
N GLY A 74 16.11 11.82 13.36
CA GLY A 74 15.34 10.78 14.06
C GLY A 74 15.97 9.38 14.07
N GLU A 75 17.16 9.21 13.50
CA GLU A 75 17.95 7.97 13.62
C GLU A 75 18.32 7.69 15.09
N PRO A 76 18.38 6.42 15.52
CA PRO A 76 18.86 6.10 16.85
C PRO A 76 20.33 6.48 16.99
N VAL A 77 20.69 7.14 18.08
CA VAL A 77 22.09 7.42 18.41
C VAL A 77 22.73 6.11 18.85
N LEU A 78 23.71 5.66 18.08
CA LEU A 78 24.56 4.53 18.46
C LEU A 78 25.68 5.04 19.38
N SER A 79 25.88 4.35 20.50
CA SER A 79 27.04 4.53 21.36
C SER A 79 28.33 4.13 20.62
N PRO A 80 29.53 4.53 21.11
CA PRO A 80 30.80 4.09 20.53
C PRO A 80 30.93 2.56 20.43
N ASP A 81 30.23 1.84 21.30
CA ASP A 81 30.20 0.39 21.39
C ASP A 81 29.11 -0.24 20.49
N GLY A 82 28.34 0.57 19.76
CA GLY A 82 27.30 0.13 18.82
C GLY A 82 25.94 -0.16 19.47
N GLU A 83 25.75 0.17 20.74
CA GLU A 83 24.46 0.02 21.43
C GLU A 83 23.57 1.25 21.21
N GLU A 84 22.27 1.04 20.95
CA GLU A 84 21.29 2.12 20.85
C GLU A 84 21.10 2.78 22.22
N THR A 85 21.41 4.08 22.33
CA THR A 85 21.31 4.79 23.62
C THR A 85 19.88 5.16 24.01
N GLY A 86 18.90 4.86 23.15
CA GLY A 86 17.51 5.30 23.28
C GLY A 86 17.28 6.77 22.94
N GLU A 87 18.35 7.55 22.69
CA GLU A 87 18.25 8.91 22.17
C GLU A 87 18.13 8.88 20.65
N ARG A 88 17.26 9.72 20.08
CA ARG A 88 17.18 9.94 18.63
C ARG A 88 18.03 11.15 18.23
N THR A 89 18.65 11.12 17.06
CA THR A 89 19.52 12.15 16.49
C THR A 89 18.73 13.44 16.20
N SER A 90 18.44 14.23 17.23
CA SER A 90 18.14 15.65 17.08
C SER A 90 19.39 16.52 17.28
N GLN A 91 20.44 15.99 17.93
CA GLN A 91 21.61 16.77 18.37
C GLN A 91 22.81 16.76 17.42
N ARG A 92 22.79 15.94 16.35
CA ARG A 92 23.92 15.76 15.41
C ARG A 92 23.59 16.11 13.96
N VAL A 93 22.57 16.94 13.73
CA VAL A 93 22.35 17.49 12.38
C VAL A 93 23.54 18.37 12.06
N GLN A 94 24.37 17.96 11.10
CA GLN A 94 25.48 18.80 10.65
C GLN A 94 24.92 19.97 9.84
N PRO A 95 25.64 21.10 9.77
CA PRO A 95 25.26 22.23 8.93
C PRO A 95 24.90 21.84 7.49
N GLU A 96 25.59 20.83 6.95
CA GLU A 96 25.35 20.22 5.63
C GLU A 96 24.08 19.36 5.51
N ASP A 97 23.56 18.87 6.63
CA ASP A 97 22.32 18.08 6.70
C ASP A 97 21.07 18.98 6.75
N THR A 98 21.30 20.29 6.83
CA THR A 98 20.27 21.33 6.85
C THR A 98 20.43 22.29 5.69
N TRP A 99 19.32 22.87 5.25
CA TRP A 99 19.30 23.84 4.16
C TRP A 99 19.95 25.19 4.53
N ASP A 100 20.17 25.47 5.83
CA ASP A 100 20.90 26.64 6.34
C ASP A 100 21.99 26.23 7.36
N PRO A 101 23.24 26.07 6.91
CA PRO A 101 24.34 25.63 7.74
C PRO A 101 24.63 26.56 8.94
N ASN A 102 24.32 27.85 8.81
CA ASN A 102 24.66 28.85 9.81
C ASN A 102 23.64 28.95 10.94
N ARG A 103 22.44 28.38 10.75
CA ARG A 103 21.32 28.54 11.69
C ARG A 103 21.39 27.60 12.90
N TYR A 104 22.11 26.49 12.79
CA TYR A 104 22.21 25.45 13.82
C TYR A 104 23.51 25.50 14.64
N ALA A 105 24.29 26.58 14.51
CA ALA A 105 25.53 26.76 15.25
C ALA A 105 25.32 26.93 16.77
N ASN A 106 24.14 27.38 17.21
CA ASN A 106 23.78 27.49 18.63
C ASN A 106 22.92 26.30 19.05
N LYS A 107 23.60 25.24 19.49
CA LYS A 107 23.04 23.97 19.96
C LYS A 107 22.56 24.09 21.40
N ASP A 108 21.26 24.29 21.60
CA ASP A 108 20.59 23.88 22.84
C ASP A 108 19.21 23.30 22.50
N LEU A 109 19.09 21.98 22.65
CA LEU A 109 17.86 21.17 22.75
C LEU A 109 16.77 21.45 21.70
N MET A 110 17.05 21.17 20.42
CA MET A 110 15.98 21.04 19.44
C MET A 110 15.36 19.64 19.51
N THR A 111 14.02 19.59 19.53
CA THR A 111 13.28 18.33 19.42
C THR A 111 13.18 17.94 17.95
N MET A 112 12.93 16.65 17.66
CA MET A 112 12.69 16.19 16.28
C MET A 112 11.58 17.00 15.60
N GLY A 113 10.51 17.33 16.35
CA GLY A 113 9.40 18.14 15.86
C GLY A 113 9.82 19.55 15.44
N SER A 114 10.69 20.23 16.20
CA SER A 114 11.14 21.58 15.84
C SER A 114 12.04 21.58 14.60
N LEU A 115 12.90 20.57 14.44
CA LEU A 115 13.75 20.41 13.25
C LEU A 115 12.91 20.17 11.99
N LEU A 116 11.94 19.26 12.06
CA LEU A 116 11.05 18.97 10.93
C LEU A 116 10.20 20.21 10.58
N GLN A 117 9.65 20.89 11.59
CA GLN A 117 8.87 22.11 11.38
C GLN A 117 9.69 23.23 10.74
N ASP A 118 10.95 23.38 11.10
CA ASP A 118 11.83 24.37 10.48
C ASP A 118 12.15 24.01 9.01
N ALA A 119 12.44 22.74 8.74
CA ALA A 119 12.66 22.26 7.39
C ALA A 119 11.41 22.50 6.50
N ILE A 120 10.22 22.19 7.04
CA ILE A 120 8.93 22.46 6.40
C ILE A 120 8.74 23.96 6.13
N GLY A 121 9.00 24.82 7.11
CA GLY A 121 8.79 26.27 6.98
C GLY A 121 9.68 26.92 5.91
N ASN A 122 10.85 26.33 5.64
CA ASN A 122 11.81 26.86 4.67
C ASN A 122 11.79 26.13 3.32
N TRP A 123 11.07 25.01 3.22
CA TRP A 123 10.90 24.26 1.97
C TRP A 123 10.48 25.11 0.77
N PRO A 124 9.51 26.05 0.87
CA PRO A 124 9.15 26.90 -0.26
C PRO A 124 10.31 27.77 -0.77
N ARG A 125 11.18 28.24 0.13
CA ARG A 125 12.37 29.04 -0.23
C ARG A 125 13.44 28.18 -0.89
N PHE A 126 13.52 26.91 -0.53
CA PHE A 126 14.40 25.94 -1.17
C PHE A 126 13.96 25.68 -2.61
N LEU A 127 12.65 25.45 -2.82
CA LEU A 127 12.09 25.23 -4.15
C LEU A 127 12.35 26.42 -5.10
N THR A 128 12.15 27.66 -4.63
CA THR A 128 12.37 28.84 -5.48
C THR A 128 13.84 29.03 -5.88
N LYS A 129 14.79 28.57 -5.06
CA LYS A 129 16.24 28.69 -5.35
C LYS A 129 16.78 27.60 -6.28
N GLN A 130 16.15 26.42 -6.34
CA GLN A 130 16.70 25.23 -7.03
C GLN A 130 15.85 24.72 -8.21
N GLY A 131 14.92 25.53 -8.72
CA GLY A 131 13.86 25.10 -9.64
C GLY A 131 14.27 24.40 -10.95
N SER A 132 15.52 24.48 -11.40
CA SER A 132 15.96 23.82 -12.64
C SER A 132 16.46 22.37 -12.46
N ASP A 133 16.75 21.92 -11.23
CA ASP A 133 17.55 20.71 -11.00
C ASP A 133 16.87 19.67 -10.07
N PHE A 134 15.55 19.75 -9.88
CA PHE A 134 14.84 18.87 -8.94
C PHE A 134 14.95 17.38 -9.30
N GLN A 135 14.79 17.04 -10.58
CA GLN A 135 14.72 15.64 -11.00
C GLN A 135 16.06 14.91 -10.92
N SER A 136 17.16 15.63 -11.12
CA SER A 136 18.52 15.08 -11.03
C SER A 136 18.89 14.81 -9.56
N ARG A 137 18.47 15.71 -8.66
CA ARG A 137 18.70 15.62 -7.21
C ARG A 137 17.76 14.65 -6.50
N GLY A 138 16.78 14.10 -7.21
CA GLY A 138 15.82 13.16 -6.64
C GLY A 138 14.71 13.82 -5.84
N ILE A 139 14.55 15.13 -5.97
CA ILE A 139 13.49 15.88 -5.31
C ILE A 139 12.18 15.60 -6.03
N ILE A 140 11.20 15.14 -5.27
CA ILE A 140 9.82 14.98 -5.65
C ILE A 140 9.08 16.26 -5.23
N HIS A 141 8.42 16.90 -6.19
CA HIS A 141 7.50 18.00 -5.97
C HIS A 141 6.34 17.84 -6.95
N HIS A 142 5.34 17.07 -6.54
CA HIS A 142 4.21 16.73 -7.38
C HIS A 142 2.93 17.31 -6.79
N PHE A 143 2.18 18.05 -7.60
CA PHE A 143 0.95 18.69 -7.19
C PHE A 143 -0.14 18.41 -8.21
N PHE A 144 -1.28 17.91 -7.72
CA PHE A 144 -2.41 17.57 -8.55
C PHE A 144 -3.72 17.76 -7.76
N HIS A 145 -4.82 17.86 -8.47
CA HIS A 145 -6.16 17.94 -7.92
C HIS A 145 -6.90 16.66 -8.28
N ILE A 146 -7.35 15.92 -7.28
CA ILE A 146 -8.11 14.68 -7.49
C ILE A 146 -9.59 14.96 -7.32
N ASP A 147 -10.42 14.41 -8.21
CA ASP A 147 -11.86 14.59 -8.17
C ASP A 147 -12.59 13.28 -8.49
N TYR A 148 -13.22 12.71 -7.46
CA TYR A 148 -14.03 11.49 -7.51
C TYR A 148 -15.53 11.76 -7.75
N THR A 149 -15.96 13.02 -7.90
CA THR A 149 -17.38 13.39 -8.04
C THR A 149 -18.07 12.70 -9.23
N HIS A 150 -17.29 12.35 -10.26
CA HIS A 150 -17.76 11.65 -11.45
C HIS A 150 -17.13 10.27 -11.62
N SER A 151 -16.59 9.68 -10.55
CA SER A 151 -16.08 8.31 -10.57
C SER A 151 -17.23 7.31 -10.45
N GLY A 152 -17.12 6.17 -11.14
CA GLY A 152 -18.15 5.13 -11.17
C GLY A 152 -18.44 4.60 -12.58
N GLU A 153 -19.25 3.56 -12.66
CA GLU A 153 -19.62 2.90 -13.93
C GLU A 153 -20.95 3.41 -14.51
N ASP A 154 -21.64 4.30 -13.80
CA ASP A 154 -22.92 4.84 -14.25
C ASP A 154 -22.77 5.64 -15.55
N GLU A 155 -23.77 5.54 -16.43
CA GLU A 155 -23.75 6.19 -17.74
C GLU A 155 -23.55 7.72 -17.62
N ASP A 156 -24.18 8.33 -16.61
CA ASP A 156 -24.06 9.76 -16.35
C ASP A 156 -22.65 10.15 -15.89
N ALA A 157 -22.01 9.32 -15.07
CA ALA A 157 -20.62 9.51 -14.63
C ALA A 157 -19.65 9.38 -15.82
N MET A 158 -19.86 8.38 -16.69
CA MET A 158 -19.11 8.23 -17.94
C MET A 158 -19.28 9.44 -18.87
N ARG A 159 -20.51 9.93 -19.05
CA ARG A 159 -20.80 11.08 -19.90
C ARG A 159 -20.14 12.36 -19.36
N ALA A 160 -20.23 12.60 -18.05
CA ALA A 160 -19.60 13.75 -17.40
C ALA A 160 -18.08 13.74 -17.56
N ARG A 161 -17.42 12.59 -17.32
CA ARG A 161 -15.97 12.47 -17.53
C ARG A 161 -15.55 12.67 -18.97
N ALA A 162 -16.31 12.13 -19.93
CA ALA A 162 -16.01 12.32 -21.34
C ALA A 162 -16.12 13.81 -21.74
N GLU A 163 -17.08 14.54 -21.17
CA GLU A 163 -17.23 15.98 -21.38
C GLU A 163 -16.07 16.78 -20.76
N ILE A 164 -15.71 16.52 -19.50
CA ILE A 164 -14.58 17.18 -18.83
C ILE A 164 -13.28 16.90 -19.57
N THR A 165 -13.05 15.66 -19.98
CA THR A 165 -11.85 15.27 -20.75
C THR A 165 -11.78 16.00 -22.09
N ARG A 166 -12.90 16.12 -22.80
CA ARG A 166 -12.96 16.90 -24.05
C ARG A 166 -12.67 18.37 -23.80
N GLN A 167 -13.14 18.94 -22.69
CA GLN A 167 -12.86 20.32 -22.33
C GLN A 167 -11.36 20.52 -22.05
N ILE A 168 -10.75 19.65 -21.23
CA ILE A 168 -9.31 19.69 -20.93
C ILE A 168 -8.50 19.58 -22.23
N GLN A 169 -8.88 18.70 -23.15
CA GLN A 169 -8.21 18.56 -24.45
C GLN A 169 -8.33 19.80 -25.33
N ARG A 170 -9.49 20.46 -25.35
CA ARG A 170 -9.68 21.73 -26.09
C ARG A 170 -8.79 22.83 -25.51
N GLU A 171 -8.78 22.98 -24.18
CA GLU A 171 -7.93 23.96 -23.50
C GLU A 171 -6.44 23.69 -23.75
N GLU A 172 -6.02 22.42 -23.74
CA GLU A 172 -4.65 22.01 -24.06
C GLU A 172 -4.27 22.34 -25.50
N GLN A 173 -5.18 22.07 -26.46
CA GLN A 173 -4.96 22.38 -27.87
C GLN A 173 -4.87 23.89 -28.12
N ASP A 174 -5.76 24.68 -27.52
CA ASP A 174 -5.74 26.14 -27.62
C ASP A 174 -4.47 26.72 -27.00
N ARG A 175 -4.03 26.18 -25.86
CA ARG A 175 -2.75 26.56 -25.25
C ARG A 175 -1.57 26.23 -26.16
N ARG A 176 -1.51 25.02 -26.71
CA ARG A 176 -0.47 24.63 -27.67
C ARG A 176 -0.43 25.55 -28.89
N ARG A 177 -1.59 25.94 -29.42
CA ARG A 177 -1.68 26.90 -30.52
C ARG A 177 -1.10 28.27 -30.14
N ARG A 178 -1.44 28.79 -28.95
CA ARG A 178 -0.89 30.06 -28.44
C ARG A 178 0.63 30.01 -28.29
N LEU A 179 1.17 28.93 -27.72
CA LEU A 179 2.63 28.77 -27.57
C LEU A 179 3.35 28.69 -28.91
N ILE A 180 2.77 28.02 -29.90
CA ILE A 180 3.34 27.97 -31.26
C ILE A 180 3.31 29.36 -31.92
N GLU A 181 2.21 30.10 -31.74
CA GLU A 181 2.08 31.47 -32.26
C GLU A 181 3.06 32.44 -31.58
N GLU A 182 3.23 32.33 -30.26
CA GLU A 182 4.24 33.07 -29.49
C GLU A 182 5.65 32.73 -29.95
N ARG A 183 5.95 31.45 -30.18
CA ARG A 183 7.25 31.01 -30.73
C ARG A 183 7.48 31.60 -32.12
N HIS A 184 6.52 31.51 -33.03
CA HIS A 184 6.64 32.12 -34.35
C HIS A 184 6.84 33.64 -34.29
N ASN A 185 6.16 34.32 -33.35
CA ASN A 185 6.35 35.76 -33.12
C ASN A 185 7.73 36.08 -32.52
N MET A 186 8.27 35.19 -31.68
CA MET A 186 9.63 35.28 -31.13
C MET A 186 10.70 35.00 -32.19
N ASP A 187 10.52 33.99 -33.04
CA ASP A 187 11.43 33.67 -34.15
C ASP A 187 11.47 34.84 -35.16
N ARG A 188 10.32 35.48 -35.42
CA ARG A 188 10.26 36.74 -36.19
C ARG A 188 11.01 37.90 -35.53
N ARG A 189 11.30 37.82 -34.22
CA ARG A 189 12.04 38.83 -33.44
C ARG A 189 13.49 38.43 -33.13
N ARG A 190 13.87 37.15 -33.27
CA ARG A 190 15.18 36.60 -32.91
C ARG A 190 15.74 35.80 -34.09
N GLU A 191 16.57 36.48 -34.89
CA GLU A 191 17.42 35.85 -35.90
C GLU A 191 18.81 35.47 -35.34
N VAL A 192 18.99 35.40 -34.01
CA VAL A 192 20.26 35.04 -33.36
C VAL A 192 20.01 34.21 -32.10
N GLU A 193 20.72 33.07 -32.05
CA GLU A 193 20.92 32.10 -30.97
C GLU A 193 19.79 31.09 -30.69
N GLU A 194 19.97 29.91 -31.31
CA GLU A 194 19.37 28.62 -30.97
C GLU A 194 19.90 28.16 -29.60
N GLU A 195 19.06 28.16 -28.58
CA GLU A 195 19.30 27.43 -27.33
C GLU A 195 18.10 26.50 -27.10
N GLU A 196 18.38 25.20 -26.97
CA GLU A 196 17.40 24.13 -26.83
C GLU A 196 16.58 24.28 -25.53
N VAL A 197 15.32 24.69 -25.68
CA VAL A 197 14.36 24.76 -24.57
C VAL A 197 13.86 23.34 -24.25
N TYR A 198 14.48 22.70 -23.26
CA TYR A 198 13.98 21.45 -22.66
C TYR A 198 12.67 21.68 -21.89
N GLU A 199 11.85 20.62 -21.81
CA GLU A 199 10.50 20.54 -21.22
C GLU A 199 10.41 20.94 -19.72
N GLN A 200 10.52 22.23 -19.43
CA GLN A 200 10.37 22.80 -18.08
C GLN A 200 8.90 23.15 -17.74
N GLU A 201 7.93 22.71 -18.53
CA GLU A 201 6.55 23.24 -18.49
C GLU A 201 5.60 22.61 -17.45
N ASN A 202 5.99 21.53 -16.77
CA ASN A 202 5.10 20.84 -15.83
C ASN A 202 5.42 21.06 -14.35
N ALA A 203 6.45 21.83 -14.01
CA ALA A 203 6.89 22.01 -12.62
C ALA A 203 5.95 22.86 -11.74
N GLY A 204 4.95 23.53 -12.33
CA GLY A 204 4.00 24.37 -11.58
C GLY A 204 2.53 24.23 -11.99
N ARG A 205 2.20 23.32 -12.93
CA ARG A 205 0.82 23.13 -13.37
C ARG A 205 0.14 22.10 -12.49
N MET A 206 -0.89 22.52 -11.77
CA MET A 206 -1.80 21.63 -11.06
C MET A 206 -2.46 20.70 -12.10
N SER A 207 -2.07 19.42 -12.11
CA SER A 207 -2.72 18.42 -12.95
C SER A 207 -4.05 18.02 -12.32
N ARG A 208 -5.14 17.92 -13.09
CA ARG A 208 -6.40 17.37 -12.58
C ARG A 208 -6.46 15.88 -12.90
N VAL A 209 -6.70 15.05 -11.89
CA VAL A 209 -6.84 13.59 -11.98
C VAL A 209 -8.31 13.25 -11.76
N LEU A 210 -8.90 12.52 -12.71
CA LEU A 210 -10.29 12.07 -12.68
C LEU A 210 -10.30 10.54 -12.71
N PRO A 211 -10.39 9.87 -11.54
CA PRO A 211 -10.35 8.42 -11.48
C PRO A 211 -11.54 7.75 -12.17
N ASP A 212 -11.27 6.65 -12.87
CA ASP A 212 -12.30 5.90 -13.60
C ASP A 212 -13.21 5.07 -12.67
N HIS A 213 -12.73 4.72 -11.49
CA HIS A 213 -13.44 3.89 -10.54
C HIS A 213 -13.21 4.41 -9.12
N ILE A 214 -14.13 4.08 -8.21
CA ILE A 214 -14.04 4.48 -6.80
C ILE A 214 -13.07 3.54 -6.09
N ALA A 215 -11.78 3.81 -6.24
CA ALA A 215 -10.68 3.12 -5.56
C ALA A 215 -9.63 4.14 -5.10
N PRO A 216 -8.72 3.76 -4.18
CA PRO A 216 -7.64 4.64 -3.76
C PRO A 216 -6.79 5.03 -4.95
N TYR A 217 -6.37 6.30 -4.96
CA TYR A 217 -5.35 6.75 -5.87
C TYR A 217 -4.00 6.38 -5.30
N GLU A 218 -3.29 5.52 -6.01
CA GLU A 218 -1.95 5.06 -5.65
C GLU A 218 -0.92 5.67 -6.60
N TRP A 219 0.10 6.33 -6.04
CA TRP A 219 1.23 6.86 -6.79
C TRP A 219 2.52 6.26 -6.27
N THR A 220 3.18 5.43 -7.08
CA THR A 220 4.41 4.75 -6.69
C THR A 220 5.62 5.34 -7.38
N LYS A 221 6.68 5.58 -6.59
CA LYS A 221 7.94 6.10 -7.09
C LYS A 221 9.12 5.46 -6.39
N ARG A 222 10.17 5.18 -7.17
CA ARG A 222 11.48 4.84 -6.63
C ARG A 222 12.16 6.09 -6.08
N ILE A 223 12.55 6.04 -4.82
CA ILE A 223 13.20 7.12 -4.09
C ILE A 223 14.66 7.22 -4.53
N LYS A 224 15.05 8.39 -5.04
CA LYS A 224 16.44 8.65 -5.50
C LYS A 224 17.33 9.19 -4.38
N SER A 225 16.76 9.99 -3.48
CA SER A 225 17.46 10.66 -2.38
C SER A 225 16.85 10.26 -1.05
N SER A 226 17.68 9.89 -0.07
CA SER A 226 17.18 9.59 1.27
C SER A 226 16.62 10.85 1.95
N GLY A 227 15.56 10.70 2.73
CA GLY A 227 15.04 11.77 3.58
C GLY A 227 13.58 11.57 3.97
N TRP A 228 13.03 12.61 4.59
CA TRP A 228 11.62 12.67 4.96
C TRP A 228 10.78 13.11 3.76
N TYR A 229 9.74 12.36 3.45
CA TYR A 229 8.75 12.70 2.42
C TYR A 229 7.40 12.97 3.09
N ARG A 230 6.57 13.78 2.43
CA ARG A 230 5.22 14.09 2.91
C ARG A 230 4.17 13.96 1.82
N LEU A 231 2.99 13.52 2.23
CA LEU A 231 1.74 13.58 1.48
C LEU A 231 0.84 14.58 2.20
N CYS A 232 0.49 15.66 1.53
CA CYS A 232 -0.42 16.68 2.01
C CYS A 232 -1.68 16.69 1.17
N VAL A 233 -2.83 16.80 1.82
CA VAL A 233 -4.14 16.89 1.19
C VAL A 233 -4.79 18.19 1.65
N GLN A 234 -5.13 19.03 0.68
CA GLN A 234 -5.84 20.29 0.86
C GLN A 234 -7.31 20.09 0.46
N ALA A 235 -8.20 20.30 1.42
CA ALA A 235 -9.62 20.12 1.20
C ALA A 235 -10.27 21.40 0.63
N ASP A 236 -11.01 21.28 -0.47
CA ASP A 236 -11.79 22.40 -1.03
C ASP A 236 -13.01 22.71 -0.17
N ASP A 237 -13.64 21.65 0.34
CA ASP A 237 -14.78 21.62 1.27
C ASP A 237 -14.51 20.58 2.39
N ASP A 238 -15.43 20.36 3.34
CA ASP A 238 -15.18 19.39 4.43
C ASP A 238 -15.13 17.98 3.85
N ILE A 239 -14.04 17.24 4.10
CA ILE A 239 -13.84 15.88 3.58
C ILE A 239 -13.31 14.91 4.64
N LEU A 240 -13.67 13.64 4.48
CA LEU A 240 -13.06 12.52 5.19
C LEU A 240 -12.16 11.76 4.22
N VAL A 241 -10.88 11.61 4.55
CA VAL A 241 -9.89 10.95 3.68
C VAL A 241 -9.12 9.86 4.40
N GLU A 242 -8.75 8.82 3.67
CA GLU A 242 -7.73 7.84 4.06
C GLU A 242 -6.44 8.21 3.33
N MET A 243 -5.36 8.36 4.08
CA MET A 243 -4.04 8.67 3.55
C MET A 243 -3.05 7.62 4.05
N ASP A 244 -2.20 7.11 3.18
CA ASP A 244 -1.14 6.17 3.56
C ASP A 244 0.14 6.40 2.75
N ILE A 245 1.28 6.12 3.39
CA ILE A 245 2.60 6.15 2.77
C ILE A 245 3.30 4.82 3.09
N ARG A 246 3.45 3.97 2.07
CA ARG A 246 4.03 2.64 2.19
C ARG A 246 5.46 2.57 1.69
N ASN A 247 6.31 1.84 2.41
CA ASN A 247 7.72 1.63 2.08
C ASN A 247 8.01 0.17 1.72
N SER A 248 8.60 -0.06 0.55
CA SER A 248 8.98 -1.40 0.09
C SER A 248 9.91 -2.15 1.04
N ALA A 249 10.74 -1.43 1.81
CA ALA A 249 11.63 -2.08 2.78
C ALA A 249 10.88 -2.67 3.98
N VAL A 250 9.76 -2.08 4.36
CA VAL A 250 8.92 -2.56 5.46
C VAL A 250 8.04 -3.73 5.00
N PHE A 251 7.45 -3.61 3.81
CA PHE A 251 6.50 -4.58 3.27
C PHE A 251 7.12 -5.64 2.34
N GLY A 252 8.43 -5.86 2.42
CA GLY A 252 9.12 -6.93 1.70
C GLY A 252 9.15 -6.79 0.17
N GLY A 253 8.82 -5.62 -0.39
CA GLY A 253 8.94 -5.34 -1.81
C GLY A 253 7.75 -4.62 -2.43
N VAL A 254 7.53 -4.89 -3.71
CA VAL A 254 6.50 -4.30 -4.56
C VAL A 254 5.69 -5.44 -5.17
N ASN A 255 4.37 -5.29 -5.21
CA ASN A 255 3.49 -6.21 -5.90
C ASN A 255 3.78 -6.17 -7.41
N GLN A 256 4.10 -7.32 -8.00
CA GLN A 256 4.46 -7.42 -9.42
C GLN A 256 3.26 -7.13 -10.34
N GLU A 257 2.04 -7.34 -9.86
CA GLU A 257 0.83 -7.16 -10.65
C GLU A 257 0.41 -5.69 -10.73
N THR A 258 0.45 -4.98 -9.60
CA THR A 258 0.01 -3.58 -9.52
C THR A 258 1.17 -2.59 -9.70
N GLY A 259 2.40 -3.02 -9.42
CA GLY A 259 3.56 -2.13 -9.38
C GLY A 259 3.60 -1.24 -8.13
N HIS A 260 2.72 -1.46 -7.16
CA HIS A 260 2.63 -0.72 -5.90
C HIS A 260 3.25 -1.54 -4.75
N VAL A 261 3.83 -0.88 -3.76
CA VAL A 261 4.22 -1.51 -2.48
C VAL A 261 3.02 -2.24 -1.88
N TRP A 262 3.21 -3.43 -1.34
CA TRP A 262 2.11 -4.21 -0.75
C TRP A 262 1.37 -3.43 0.34
N THR A 263 0.04 -3.56 0.38
CA THR A 263 -0.71 -3.16 1.59
C THR A 263 -0.39 -4.15 2.72
N PHE A 264 -0.65 -3.77 3.97
CA PHE A 264 -0.49 -4.70 5.09
C PHE A 264 -1.36 -5.95 4.92
N ASP A 265 -2.60 -5.77 4.49
CA ASP A 265 -3.55 -6.87 4.29
C ASP A 265 -3.07 -7.81 3.18
N ASP A 266 -2.67 -7.26 2.03
CA ASP A 266 -2.17 -8.09 0.92
C ASP A 266 -0.83 -8.77 1.28
N TRP A 267 0.00 -8.12 2.11
CA TRP A 267 1.25 -8.71 2.58
C TRP A 267 1.00 -9.88 3.54
N GLU A 268 0.03 -9.75 4.46
CA GLU A 268 -0.37 -10.83 5.37
C GLU A 268 -0.97 -12.02 4.59
N GLU A 269 -1.85 -11.74 3.61
CA GLU A 269 -2.39 -12.76 2.71
C GLU A 269 -1.26 -13.47 1.94
N TRP A 270 -0.33 -12.70 1.36
CA TRP A 270 0.80 -13.27 0.63
C TRP A 270 1.70 -14.13 1.54
N GLU A 271 1.99 -13.68 2.77
CA GLU A 271 2.79 -14.46 3.72
C GLU A 271 2.09 -15.76 4.12
N GLU A 272 0.77 -15.72 4.32
CA GLU A 272 -0.04 -16.91 4.59
C GLU A 272 -0.05 -17.88 3.40
N GLU A 273 -0.21 -17.39 2.18
CA GLU A 273 -0.11 -18.20 0.96
C GLU A 273 1.27 -18.85 0.83
N GLN A 274 2.36 -18.11 1.09
CA GLN A 274 3.71 -18.67 1.11
C GLN A 274 3.86 -19.78 2.16
N ARG A 275 3.18 -19.64 3.30
CA ARG A 275 3.19 -20.64 4.37
C ARG A 275 2.42 -21.90 3.97
N ILE A 276 1.26 -21.75 3.34
CA ILE A 276 0.42 -22.86 2.86
C ILE A 276 1.14 -23.60 1.72
N ASN A 277 1.70 -22.88 0.74
CA ASN A 277 2.43 -23.48 -0.38
C ASN A 277 3.61 -24.32 0.10
N LYS A 278 4.40 -23.82 1.06
CA LYS A 278 5.48 -24.60 1.67
C LYS A 278 4.97 -25.86 2.37
N LEU A 279 3.83 -25.78 3.04
CA LEU A 279 3.22 -26.94 3.70
C LEU A 279 2.76 -27.98 2.68
N ASP A 280 2.19 -27.54 1.57
CA ASP A 280 1.71 -28.42 0.50
C ASP A 280 2.86 -29.02 -0.30
N GLU A 281 3.95 -28.29 -0.55
CA GLU A 281 5.21 -28.84 -1.08
C GLU A 281 5.75 -29.96 -0.17
N LEU A 282 5.75 -29.75 1.14
CA LEU A 282 6.18 -30.77 2.11
C LEU A 282 5.26 -31.99 2.11
N LYS A 283 3.94 -31.80 1.97
CA LYS A 283 2.98 -32.91 1.85
C LYS A 283 3.15 -33.67 0.55
N GLU A 284 3.34 -32.97 -0.57
CA GLU A 284 3.61 -33.62 -1.86
C GLU A 284 4.91 -34.42 -1.82
N GLN A 285 5.95 -33.88 -1.19
CA GLN A 285 7.20 -34.60 -1.00
C GLN A 285 7.00 -35.86 -0.14
N ALA A 286 6.27 -35.74 0.98
CA ALA A 286 5.93 -36.89 1.82
C ALA A 286 5.10 -37.94 1.06
N LYS A 287 4.16 -37.51 0.22
CA LYS A 287 3.34 -38.40 -0.61
C LYS A 287 4.18 -39.09 -1.69
N LYS A 288 5.10 -38.37 -2.34
CA LYS A 288 6.05 -38.96 -3.30
C LYS A 288 6.96 -39.99 -2.63
N ASP A 289 7.39 -39.73 -1.39
CA ASP A 289 8.19 -40.69 -0.62
C ASP A 289 7.38 -41.94 -0.23
N GLU A 290 6.10 -41.78 0.11
CA GLU A 290 5.18 -42.89 0.39
C GLU A 290 4.84 -43.70 -0.86
N GLU A 291 4.54 -43.02 -1.98
CA GLU A 291 4.32 -43.63 -3.28
C GLU A 291 5.59 -44.35 -3.78
N ALA A 292 6.78 -43.77 -3.59
CA ALA A 292 8.04 -44.43 -3.94
C ALA A 292 8.25 -45.72 -3.12
N ARG A 293 7.87 -45.74 -1.84
CA ARG A 293 7.88 -46.96 -1.02
C ARG A 293 6.85 -47.98 -1.52
N ALA A 294 5.63 -47.55 -1.81
CA ALA A 294 4.58 -48.43 -2.33
C ALA A 294 4.93 -49.00 -3.72
N VAL A 295 5.55 -48.19 -4.59
CA VAL A 295 6.05 -48.61 -5.91
C VAL A 295 7.20 -49.59 -5.75
N LEU A 296 8.14 -49.39 -4.82
CA LEU A 296 9.18 -50.39 -4.55
C LEU A 296 8.58 -51.72 -4.07
N GLU A 297 7.56 -51.66 -3.22
CA GLU A 297 6.86 -52.86 -2.74
C GLU A 297 6.09 -53.56 -3.88
N GLN A 298 5.38 -52.79 -4.72
CA GLN A 298 4.70 -53.31 -5.90
C GLN A 298 5.67 -53.82 -6.97
N LEU A 299 6.81 -53.17 -7.18
CA LEU A 299 7.84 -53.61 -8.12
C LEU A 299 8.45 -54.93 -7.63
N ASN A 300 8.66 -55.08 -6.32
CA ASN A 300 9.12 -56.34 -5.73
C ASN A 300 8.07 -57.46 -5.88
N LYS A 301 6.78 -57.11 -5.74
CA LYS A 301 5.65 -58.02 -5.95
C LYS A 301 5.40 -58.35 -7.44
N ALA A 302 5.62 -57.40 -8.34
CA ALA A 302 5.49 -57.55 -9.78
C ALA A 302 6.70 -58.25 -10.41
N LEU A 303 7.90 -58.10 -9.85
CA LEU A 303 9.04 -58.98 -10.16
C LEU A 303 8.73 -60.44 -9.79
N SER A 304 7.91 -60.65 -8.76
CA SER A 304 7.38 -61.96 -8.37
C SER A 304 6.28 -62.46 -9.33
N ASP A 305 5.51 -61.55 -9.94
CA ASP A 305 4.31 -61.89 -10.72
C ASP A 305 4.43 -61.65 -12.24
N GLN A 306 5.65 -61.49 -12.77
CA GLN A 306 5.86 -61.17 -14.18
C GLN A 306 5.58 -62.37 -15.11
N VAL A 307 4.30 -62.63 -15.43
CA VAL A 307 3.77 -62.83 -16.80
C VAL A 307 2.26 -62.50 -16.82
N LYS A 308 1.88 -61.33 -17.36
CA LYS A 308 0.86 -61.18 -18.41
C LYS A 308 0.60 -59.70 -18.74
N ASP A 309 1.11 -59.29 -19.89
CA ASP A 309 0.80 -58.04 -20.57
C ASP A 309 -0.59 -58.10 -21.19
N TYR A 310 -1.49 -57.19 -20.79
CA TYR A 310 -2.55 -56.64 -21.65
C TYR A 310 -3.34 -55.54 -20.91
N ASP A 311 -3.01 -54.24 -21.08
CA ASP A 311 -4.02 -53.12 -21.08
C ASP A 311 -3.44 -51.68 -21.28
N LEU A 312 -2.45 -51.48 -22.15
CA LEU A 312 -1.80 -50.15 -22.32
C LEU A 312 -2.54 -49.17 -23.27
N GLU A 313 -3.48 -49.65 -24.09
CA GLU A 313 -4.11 -48.84 -25.14
C GLU A 313 -5.38 -48.11 -24.65
N SER A 314 -6.10 -48.71 -23.69
CA SER A 314 -7.30 -48.12 -23.09
C SER A 314 -6.97 -46.92 -22.18
N THR A 315 -5.84 -46.99 -21.49
CA THR A 315 -5.32 -45.92 -20.61
C THR A 315 -4.81 -44.71 -21.38
N GLN A 316 -4.19 -44.90 -22.54
CA GLN A 316 -3.72 -43.79 -23.37
C GLN A 316 -4.87 -42.91 -23.90
N ARG A 317 -5.99 -43.51 -24.33
CA ARG A 317 -7.15 -42.74 -24.81
C ARG A 317 -7.82 -41.93 -23.71
N LEU A 318 -7.96 -42.52 -22.52
CA LEU A 318 -8.52 -41.82 -21.36
C LEU A 318 -7.66 -40.62 -20.94
N MET A 319 -6.33 -40.74 -21.00
CA MET A 319 -5.41 -39.64 -20.69
C MET A 319 -5.58 -38.43 -21.64
N THR A 320 -5.77 -38.67 -22.94
CA THR A 320 -6.00 -37.58 -23.90
C THR A 320 -7.32 -36.85 -23.69
N GLU A 321 -8.38 -37.57 -23.30
CA GLU A 321 -9.69 -36.97 -23.06
C GLU A 321 -9.70 -36.16 -21.76
N VAL A 322 -9.02 -36.66 -20.72
CA VAL A 322 -8.80 -35.93 -19.46
C VAL A 322 -7.99 -34.65 -19.68
N ASN A 323 -6.92 -34.69 -20.48
CA ASN A 323 -6.12 -33.49 -20.77
C ASN A 323 -6.92 -32.39 -21.50
N ASN A 324 -7.81 -32.76 -22.41
CA ASN A 324 -8.70 -31.80 -23.08
C ASN A 324 -9.72 -31.17 -22.11
N LEU A 325 -10.27 -31.97 -21.20
CA LEU A 325 -11.20 -31.49 -20.17
C LEU A 325 -10.53 -30.54 -19.17
N VAL A 326 -9.30 -30.86 -18.75
CA VAL A 326 -8.50 -30.00 -17.87
C VAL A 326 -8.18 -28.66 -18.54
N SER A 327 -7.79 -28.67 -19.82
CA SER A 327 -7.52 -27.44 -20.58
C SER A 327 -8.76 -26.53 -20.68
N GLN A 328 -9.94 -27.10 -20.95
CA GLN A 328 -11.20 -26.33 -20.98
C GLN A 328 -11.58 -25.79 -19.59
N MET A 329 -11.35 -26.56 -18.53
CA MET A 329 -11.59 -26.09 -17.16
C MET A 329 -10.67 -24.93 -16.78
N GLN A 330 -9.37 -25.02 -17.11
CA GLN A 330 -8.41 -23.94 -16.86
C GLN A 330 -8.80 -22.63 -17.55
N GLN A 331 -9.25 -22.71 -18.81
CA GLN A 331 -9.64 -21.53 -19.57
C GLN A 331 -10.92 -20.87 -19.03
N LYS A 332 -11.90 -21.66 -18.56
CA LYS A 332 -13.10 -21.12 -17.92
C LYS A 332 -12.81 -20.55 -16.53
N GLN A 333 -11.90 -21.18 -15.78
CA GLN A 333 -11.44 -20.66 -14.51
C GLN A 333 -10.73 -19.32 -14.66
N SER A 334 -9.88 -19.12 -15.67
CA SER A 334 -9.17 -17.85 -15.86
C SER A 334 -10.11 -16.68 -16.17
N SER A 335 -11.16 -16.89 -16.98
CA SER A 335 -12.14 -15.82 -17.28
C SER A 335 -13.01 -15.45 -16.07
N VAL A 336 -13.37 -16.43 -15.25
CA VAL A 336 -14.13 -16.18 -14.02
C VAL A 336 -13.23 -15.52 -12.98
N HIS A 337 -11.98 -15.94 -12.87
CA HIS A 337 -11.00 -15.37 -11.97
C HIS A 337 -10.74 -13.89 -12.25
N GLN A 338 -10.61 -13.49 -13.53
CA GLN A 338 -10.48 -12.07 -13.90
C GLN A 338 -11.69 -11.22 -13.49
N ARG A 339 -12.90 -11.77 -13.62
CA ARG A 339 -14.14 -11.08 -13.21
C ARG A 339 -14.29 -11.02 -11.69
N ILE A 340 -13.81 -12.03 -10.98
CA ILE A 340 -13.79 -12.03 -9.51
C ILE A 340 -12.78 -10.98 -9.03
N LYS A 341 -11.59 -10.92 -9.63
CA LYS A 341 -10.53 -9.97 -9.30
C LYS A 341 -10.97 -8.51 -9.43
N SER A 342 -11.81 -8.17 -10.43
CA SER A 342 -12.37 -6.82 -10.55
C SER A 342 -13.39 -6.46 -9.46
N HIS A 343 -14.10 -7.45 -8.92
CA HIS A 343 -15.00 -7.25 -7.77
C HIS A 343 -14.29 -7.44 -6.43
N GLU A 344 -13.07 -7.95 -6.42
CA GLU A 344 -12.31 -8.29 -5.23
C GLU A 344 -11.97 -7.06 -4.40
N GLY A 345 -11.64 -5.91 -5.00
CA GLY A 345 -11.38 -4.68 -4.24
C GLY A 345 -12.59 -4.18 -3.45
N ILE A 346 -13.79 -4.21 -4.05
CA ILE A 346 -15.05 -3.83 -3.40
C ILE A 346 -15.49 -4.92 -2.41
N SER A 347 -15.31 -6.19 -2.77
CA SER A 347 -15.65 -7.35 -1.94
C SER A 347 -14.73 -7.46 -0.74
N LYS A 348 -13.42 -7.18 -0.85
CA LYS A 348 -12.44 -7.21 0.26
C LYS A 348 -12.81 -6.19 1.33
N ARG A 349 -13.13 -4.96 0.94
CA ARG A 349 -13.59 -3.92 1.90
C ARG A 349 -14.89 -4.30 2.60
N ASN A 350 -15.87 -4.82 1.87
CA ASN A 350 -17.11 -5.30 2.46
C ASN A 350 -16.88 -6.54 3.34
N TYR A 351 -16.03 -7.47 2.90
CA TYR A 351 -15.67 -8.69 3.60
C TYR A 351 -14.97 -8.39 4.92
N GLN A 352 -14.05 -7.42 4.96
CA GLN A 352 -13.39 -6.99 6.19
C GLN A 352 -14.37 -6.39 7.20
N ARG A 353 -15.32 -5.55 6.75
CA ARG A 353 -16.40 -5.06 7.62
C ARG A 353 -17.26 -6.20 8.16
N ILE A 354 -17.60 -7.17 7.31
CA ILE A 354 -18.39 -8.34 7.69
C ILE A 354 -17.62 -9.23 8.68
N LYS A 355 -16.33 -9.51 8.44
CA LYS A 355 -15.46 -10.31 9.33
C LYS A 355 -15.31 -9.65 10.69
N LYS A 356 -15.05 -8.33 10.74
CA LYS A 356 -14.95 -7.58 12.00
C LYS A 356 -16.27 -7.59 12.77
N SER A 357 -17.41 -7.39 12.08
CA SER A 357 -18.74 -7.48 12.69
C SER A 357 -19.02 -8.88 13.23
N GLY A 358 -18.71 -9.93 12.48
CA GLY A 358 -18.95 -11.32 12.87
C GLY A 358 -18.08 -11.78 14.06
N ILE A 359 -16.82 -11.33 14.15
CA ILE A 359 -15.96 -11.63 15.31
C ILE A 359 -16.50 -10.97 16.58
N VAL A 360 -16.89 -9.69 16.51
CA VAL A 360 -17.47 -8.96 17.65
C VAL A 360 -18.78 -9.61 18.10
N GLU A 361 -19.63 -9.98 17.16
CA GLU A 361 -20.89 -10.68 17.43
C GLU A 361 -20.64 -12.04 18.11
N THR A 362 -19.68 -12.83 17.61
CA THR A 362 -19.32 -14.12 18.20
C THR A 362 -18.78 -13.98 19.63
N LEU A 363 -17.93 -12.98 19.87
CA LEU A 363 -17.42 -12.67 21.21
C LEU A 363 -18.54 -12.22 22.17
N LEU A 364 -19.48 -11.41 21.68
CA LEU A 364 -20.65 -11.00 22.45
C LEU A 364 -21.52 -12.21 22.83
N TYR A 365 -21.77 -13.13 21.89
CA TYR A 365 -22.50 -14.37 22.16
C TYR A 365 -21.79 -15.25 23.18
N LEU A 366 -20.46 -15.40 23.11
CA LEU A 366 -19.68 -16.13 24.11
C LEU A 366 -19.76 -15.49 25.50
N LEU A 367 -19.73 -14.16 25.59
CA LEU A 367 -19.89 -13.44 26.85
C LEU A 367 -21.30 -13.63 27.45
N ILE A 368 -22.34 -13.50 26.63
CA ILE A 368 -23.73 -13.67 27.07
C ILE A 368 -23.98 -15.10 27.53
N THR A 369 -23.54 -16.10 26.76
CA THR A 369 -23.69 -17.52 27.12
C THR A 369 -22.87 -17.86 28.37
N GLY A 370 -21.64 -17.35 28.50
CA GLY A 370 -20.84 -17.48 29.71
C GLY A 370 -21.53 -16.87 30.94
N TYR A 371 -22.14 -15.70 30.79
CA TYR A 371 -22.91 -15.04 31.85
C TYR A 371 -24.16 -15.84 32.25
N GLN A 372 -24.89 -16.41 31.28
CA GLN A 372 -26.05 -17.27 31.54
C GLN A 372 -25.66 -18.53 32.32
N VAL A 373 -24.59 -19.21 31.89
CA VAL A 373 -24.05 -20.39 32.57
C VAL A 373 -23.63 -20.03 34.00
N TYR A 374 -22.91 -18.92 34.19
CA TYR A 374 -22.53 -18.43 35.50
C TYR A 374 -23.74 -18.17 36.41
N THR A 375 -24.78 -17.53 35.88
CA THR A 375 -25.99 -17.20 36.63
C THR A 375 -26.74 -18.46 37.08
N VAL A 376 -26.90 -19.45 36.18
CA VAL A 376 -27.51 -20.74 36.51
C VAL A 376 -26.69 -21.51 37.54
N HIS A 377 -25.36 -21.54 37.38
CA HIS A 377 -24.46 -22.18 38.34
C HIS A 377 -24.57 -21.54 39.73
N ASN A 378 -24.59 -20.21 39.81
CA ASN A 378 -24.70 -19.50 41.08
C ASN A 378 -26.08 -19.70 41.74
N TRP A 379 -27.16 -19.76 40.93
CA TRP A 379 -28.50 -20.09 41.41
C TRP A 379 -28.58 -21.52 41.98
N LEU A 380 -27.99 -22.52 41.30
CA LEU A 380 -27.91 -23.90 41.79
C LEU A 380 -27.11 -24.01 43.10
N LEU A 381 -26.01 -23.28 43.23
CA LEU A 381 -25.23 -23.26 44.47
C LEU A 381 -25.96 -22.54 45.62
N SER A 382 -26.70 -21.47 45.34
CA SER A 382 -27.46 -20.74 46.35
C SER A 382 -28.70 -21.52 46.85
N THR A 383 -29.26 -22.41 46.03
CA THR A 383 -30.49 -23.16 46.34
C THR A 383 -30.26 -24.46 47.10
N ASN A 384 -29.00 -24.81 47.40
CA ASN A 384 -28.65 -25.88 48.35
C ASN A 384 -29.07 -25.60 49.81
N SER A 385 -29.85 -24.54 50.08
CA SER A 385 -30.51 -24.32 51.37
C SER A 385 -31.87 -25.02 51.52
N LEU A 386 -32.33 -25.78 50.52
CA LEU A 386 -33.61 -26.52 50.56
C LEU A 386 -33.46 -28.02 50.89
N GLY A 387 -32.39 -28.37 51.60
CA GLY A 387 -32.17 -29.66 52.23
C GLY A 387 -32.01 -29.54 53.74
N ARG A 388 -33.04 -29.07 54.44
CA ARG A 388 -33.21 -29.35 55.86
C ARG A 388 -34.69 -29.45 56.24
#